data_AF-A0A1Z5IY50-F1
#
_entry.id   AF-A0A1Z5IY50-F1
#
_cell.length_a   1.000
_cell.length_b   1.000
_cell.length_c   1.000
_cell.angle_alpha   90.00
_cell.angle_beta   90.00
_cell.angle_gamma   90.00
#
_symmetry.space_group_name_H-M   'P 1'
#
loop_
_entity.id
_entity.type
_entity.pdbx_description
1 polymer ?
#
loop_
_entity_poly.entity_id
_entity_poly.type
_entity_poly.pdbx_seq_one_letter_code
_entity_poly.pdbx_strand_id
1 'polypeptide(L)'
;MKTFNVLLLTLGLATGLSTVTPTQAHAATWHKGAPTAIRGNWLSTVPRKKDPAAGFAPQYRISKSHIMRGISNMSTEYASHLSWRKIGHIYYVKSYVKPNGMVLGGHVTYKFYKSGNKTMYDQPTKQHLKRGYAFKKVSKFRNWY
;
A
#
# COMPACT_ATOMS: atom_id res chain seq x y z
N MET A 1 26.36 -79.13 -8.17
CA MET A 1 24.97 -78.79 -7.76
C MET A 1 24.59 -77.47 -8.43
N LYS A 2 23.30 -77.36 -8.81
CA LYS A 2 22.76 -76.57 -9.93
C LYS A 2 23.00 -75.05 -9.82
N THR A 3 23.51 -74.44 -10.90
CA THR A 3 23.55 -72.98 -11.11
C THR A 3 22.17 -72.47 -11.50
N PHE A 4 21.68 -71.46 -10.79
CA PHE A 4 20.38 -70.82 -11.02
C PHE A 4 20.42 -69.86 -12.22
N ASN A 5 19.50 -70.05 -13.17
CA ASN A 5 19.18 -69.09 -14.22
C ASN A 5 18.53 -67.85 -13.61
N VAL A 6 19.12 -66.67 -13.81
CA VAL A 6 18.48 -65.38 -13.49
C VAL A 6 18.04 -64.74 -14.80
N LEU A 7 16.71 -64.65 -14.96
CA LEU A 7 16.02 -63.96 -16.04
C LEU A 7 16.39 -62.46 -16.05
N LEU A 8 16.70 -61.93 -17.24
CA LEU A 8 16.61 -60.51 -17.54
C LEU A 8 15.13 -60.07 -17.50
N LEU A 9 14.82 -59.06 -16.68
CA LEU A 9 13.65 -58.22 -16.87
C LEU A 9 14.10 -56.84 -17.35
N THR A 10 13.95 -56.61 -18.65
CA THR A 10 13.92 -55.29 -19.28
C THR A 10 12.57 -54.64 -19.04
N LEU A 11 12.51 -53.64 -18.18
CA LEU A 11 11.39 -52.70 -18.07
C LEU A 11 11.90 -51.30 -18.38
N GLY A 12 11.82 -50.95 -19.67
CA GLY A 12 11.83 -49.56 -20.10
C GLY A 12 10.42 -49.00 -19.93
N LEU A 13 10.26 -47.89 -19.22
CA LEU A 13 9.05 -47.07 -19.35
C LEU A 13 9.35 -45.60 -19.05
N ALA A 14 9.19 -44.80 -20.11
CA ALA A 14 8.75 -43.41 -20.13
C ALA A 14 9.59 -42.35 -19.39
N THR A 15 10.41 -41.67 -20.18
CA THR A 15 10.88 -40.30 -19.96
C THR A 15 9.70 -39.33 -19.81
N GLY A 16 9.17 -39.18 -18.59
CA GLY A 16 8.33 -38.06 -18.21
C GLY A 16 9.18 -36.87 -17.77
N LEU A 17 9.85 -36.19 -18.71
CA LEU A 17 10.43 -34.87 -18.42
C LEU A 17 9.26 -33.88 -18.28
N SER A 18 8.68 -33.84 -17.08
CA SER A 18 7.80 -32.76 -16.68
C SER A 18 8.60 -31.47 -16.77
N THR A 19 8.32 -30.67 -17.79
CA THR A 19 8.83 -29.31 -17.91
C THR A 19 8.24 -28.49 -16.76
N VAL A 20 8.95 -28.48 -15.63
CA VAL A 20 8.72 -27.54 -14.55
C VAL A 20 9.00 -26.18 -15.14
N THR A 21 7.95 -25.52 -15.65
CA THR A 21 8.03 -24.11 -16.01
C THR A 21 8.34 -23.38 -14.72
N PRO A 22 9.52 -22.75 -14.58
CA PRO A 22 9.81 -21.98 -13.39
C PRO A 22 8.80 -20.83 -13.38
N THR A 23 7.82 -20.89 -12.49
CA THR A 23 7.03 -19.72 -12.12
C THR A 23 8.03 -18.66 -11.67
N GLN A 24 8.34 -17.74 -12.57
CA GLN A 24 9.17 -16.58 -12.29
C GLN A 24 8.40 -15.74 -11.29
N ALA A 25 8.64 -15.99 -10.00
CA ALA A 25 8.16 -15.14 -8.93
C ALA A 25 8.89 -13.81 -9.09
N HIS A 26 8.28 -12.85 -9.78
CA HIS A 26 8.75 -11.48 -9.79
C HIS A 26 8.73 -10.99 -8.35
N ALA A 27 9.89 -11.00 -7.69
CA ALA A 27 10.04 -10.48 -6.35
C ALA A 27 9.47 -9.06 -6.35
N ALA A 28 8.46 -8.81 -5.51
CA ALA A 28 7.81 -7.51 -5.46
C ALA A 28 8.82 -6.46 -4.97
N THR A 29 9.43 -5.74 -5.90
CA THR A 29 10.47 -4.77 -5.60
C THR A 29 9.86 -3.54 -4.94
N TRP A 30 10.54 -3.10 -3.89
CA TRP A 30 10.19 -1.87 -3.19
C TRP A 30 10.96 -0.72 -3.84
N HIS A 31 10.24 0.32 -4.25
CA HIS A 31 10.81 1.51 -4.86
C HIS A 31 10.99 2.62 -3.82
N LYS A 32 12.14 3.29 -3.82
CA LYS A 32 12.40 4.41 -2.90
C LYS A 32 11.43 5.57 -3.15
N GLY A 33 10.94 6.17 -2.07
CA GLY A 33 10.07 7.35 -2.05
C GLY A 33 8.57 7.02 -2.00
N ALA A 34 7.75 8.03 -2.31
CA ALA A 34 6.32 7.85 -2.58
C ALA A 34 6.06 7.67 -4.08
N PRO A 35 5.06 6.87 -4.50
CA PRO A 35 4.67 6.76 -5.91
C PRO A 35 4.17 8.09 -6.44
N THR A 36 4.62 8.49 -7.64
CA THR A 36 4.22 9.77 -8.28
C THR A 36 2.70 9.92 -8.37
N ALA A 37 1.97 8.82 -8.59
CA ALA A 37 0.52 8.80 -8.72
C ALA A 37 -0.24 9.32 -7.48
N ILE A 38 0.33 9.20 -6.28
CA ILE A 38 -0.31 9.63 -5.03
C ILE A 38 0.28 10.93 -4.46
N ARG A 39 1.31 11.50 -5.10
CA ARG A 39 1.91 12.76 -4.64
C ARG A 39 0.93 13.93 -4.80
N GLY A 40 1.01 14.88 -3.88
CA GLY A 40 0.21 16.10 -3.85
C GLY A 40 -0.45 16.37 -2.50
N ASN A 41 -1.31 17.38 -2.50
CA ASN A 41 -2.12 17.76 -1.35
C ASN A 41 -3.50 17.13 -1.49
N TRP A 42 -3.99 16.51 -0.42
CA TRP A 42 -5.21 15.73 -0.40
C TRP A 42 -6.05 16.13 0.81
N LEU A 43 -7.32 16.48 0.58
CA LEU A 43 -8.25 16.87 1.63
C LEU A 43 -9.42 15.89 1.68
N SER A 44 -9.73 15.39 2.87
CA SER A 44 -10.86 14.48 3.11
C SER A 44 -12.18 15.14 2.74
N THR A 45 -13.08 14.38 2.10
CA THR A 45 -14.43 14.81 1.72
C THR A 45 -15.50 14.42 2.73
N VAL A 46 -15.12 13.88 3.89
CA VAL A 46 -16.09 13.47 4.91
C VAL A 46 -16.96 14.67 5.30
N PRO A 47 -18.29 14.57 5.18
CA PRO A 47 -19.17 15.68 5.54
C PRO A 47 -19.09 15.96 7.04
N ARG A 48 -18.59 17.13 7.43
CA ARG A 48 -18.53 17.63 8.83
C ARG A 48 -19.86 17.47 9.58
N LYS A 49 -21.00 17.55 8.88
CA LYS A 49 -22.35 17.43 9.48
C LYS A 49 -22.72 16.01 9.95
N LYS A 50 -22.02 14.97 9.47
CA LYS A 50 -22.28 13.57 9.86
C LYS A 50 -21.30 13.04 10.92
N ASP A 51 -20.30 13.85 11.29
CA ASP A 51 -19.27 13.49 12.25
C ASP A 51 -18.82 14.76 13.01
N PRO A 52 -19.37 15.03 14.20
CA PRO A 52 -19.00 16.19 15.02
C PRO A 52 -17.53 16.22 15.42
N ALA A 53 -16.84 15.07 15.45
CA ALA A 53 -15.41 14.97 15.72
C ALA A 53 -14.54 15.34 14.49
N ALA A 54 -15.16 15.53 13.32
CA ALA A 54 -14.50 15.99 12.09
C ALA A 54 -14.32 17.51 12.02
N GLY A 55 -14.21 18.19 13.17
CA GLY A 55 -14.00 19.65 13.28
C GLY A 55 -12.93 20.18 12.32
N PHE A 56 -11.94 19.38 11.93
CA PHE A 56 -11.05 19.63 10.79
C PHE A 56 -10.92 18.38 9.90
N ALA A 57 -11.19 18.55 8.60
CA ALA A 57 -11.10 17.46 7.64
C ALA A 57 -9.66 16.92 7.57
N PRO A 58 -9.45 15.60 7.68
CA PRO A 58 -8.13 15.01 7.53
C PRO A 58 -7.44 15.45 6.24
N GLN A 59 -6.14 15.73 6.32
CA GLN A 59 -5.35 16.21 5.20
C GLN A 59 -4.03 15.46 5.07
N TYR A 60 -3.59 15.25 3.83
CA TYR A 60 -2.28 14.69 3.51
C TYR A 60 -1.49 15.61 2.58
N ARG A 61 -0.22 15.83 2.90
CA ARG A 61 0.79 16.30 1.93
C ARG A 61 1.74 15.16 1.64
N ILE A 62 1.76 14.69 0.40
CA ILE A 62 2.60 13.57 -0.04
C ILE A 62 3.63 14.09 -1.04
N SER A 63 4.89 14.12 -0.62
CA SER A 63 6.04 14.45 -1.48
C SER A 63 6.80 13.18 -1.87
N LYS A 64 7.91 13.30 -2.62
CA LYS A 64 8.74 12.14 -2.97
C LYS A 64 9.33 11.45 -1.72
N SER A 65 9.69 12.20 -0.69
CA SER A 65 10.46 11.70 0.47
C SER A 65 9.72 11.77 1.80
N HIS A 66 8.58 12.48 1.86
CA HIS A 66 7.83 12.70 3.10
C HIS A 66 6.32 12.60 2.90
N ILE A 67 5.63 12.09 3.93
CA ILE A 67 4.18 12.18 4.09
C ILE A 67 3.91 13.01 5.34
N MET A 68 3.10 14.05 5.23
CA MET A 68 2.55 14.77 6.37
C MET A 68 1.06 14.47 6.46
N ARG A 69 0.57 14.14 7.65
CA ARG A 69 -0.85 13.87 7.90
C ARG A 69 -1.35 14.69 9.09
N GLY A 70 -2.42 15.43 8.88
CA GLY A 70 -3.12 16.16 9.94
C GLY A 70 -4.55 15.69 10.07
N ILE A 71 -5.04 15.51 11.29
CA ILE A 71 -6.41 15.12 11.62
C ILE A 71 -6.89 15.94 12.80
N SER A 72 -8.09 16.51 12.73
CA SER A 72 -8.85 17.05 13.88
C SER A 72 -8.01 17.81 14.92
N ASN A 73 -7.19 18.77 14.48
CA ASN A 73 -6.33 19.60 15.33
C ASN A 73 -5.29 18.86 16.21
N MET A 74 -5.04 17.57 15.94
CA MET A 74 -4.01 16.77 16.61
C MET A 74 -2.62 17.13 16.07
N SER A 75 -1.58 16.73 16.81
CA SER A 75 -0.19 16.80 16.35
C SER A 75 -0.04 16.14 14.97
N THR A 76 0.56 16.87 14.02
CA THR A 76 0.77 16.37 12.66
C THR A 76 1.74 15.18 12.67
N GLU A 77 1.39 14.11 11.97
CA GLU A 77 2.31 13.00 11.72
C GLU A 77 3.28 13.37 10.60
N TYR A 78 4.57 13.11 10.83
CA TYR A 78 5.64 13.33 9.86
C TYR A 78 6.30 11.99 9.55
N ALA A 79 6.05 11.45 8.36
CA ALA A 79 6.63 10.19 7.91
C ALA A 79 7.76 10.43 6.90
N SER A 80 8.89 9.74 7.09
CA SER A 80 10.07 9.75 6.23
C SER A 80 10.50 8.31 5.88
N HIS A 81 11.68 8.13 5.25
CA HIS A 81 12.20 6.83 4.81
C HIS A 81 11.20 6.05 3.95
N LEU A 82 10.53 6.77 3.04
CA LEU A 82 9.47 6.19 2.25
C LEU A 82 10.02 5.14 1.29
N SER A 83 9.30 4.02 1.21
CA SER A 83 9.50 3.01 0.19
C SER A 83 8.14 2.43 -0.18
N TRP A 84 7.88 2.22 -1.47
CA TRP A 84 6.58 1.82 -1.95
C TRP A 84 6.59 0.62 -2.88
N ARG A 85 5.49 -0.11 -2.88
CA ARG A 85 5.17 -1.10 -3.91
C ARG A 85 3.69 -1.04 -4.24
N LYS A 86 3.32 -1.40 -5.46
CA LYS A 86 1.93 -1.52 -5.89
C LYS A 86 1.55 -2.99 -5.94
N ILE A 87 0.44 -3.35 -5.29
CA ILE A 87 -0.16 -4.68 -5.37
C ILE A 87 -1.62 -4.49 -5.76
N GLY A 88 -2.02 -5.05 -6.90
CA GLY A 88 -3.29 -4.73 -7.54
C GLY A 88 -3.44 -3.23 -7.75
N HIS A 89 -4.49 -2.63 -7.18
CA HIS A 89 -4.74 -1.19 -7.26
C HIS A 89 -4.26 -0.39 -6.03
N ILE A 90 -3.61 -1.04 -5.07
CA ILE A 90 -3.22 -0.42 -3.80
C ILE A 90 -1.71 -0.13 -3.81
N TYR A 91 -1.37 1.10 -3.46
CA TYR A 91 0.00 1.53 -3.17
C TYR A 91 0.27 1.34 -1.69
N TYR A 92 1.18 0.43 -1.37
CA TYR A 92 1.69 0.23 -0.02
C TYR A 92 2.93 1.11 0.14
N VAL A 93 2.93 2.01 1.12
CA VAL A 93 4.06 2.91 1.39
C VAL A 93 4.55 2.66 2.82
N LYS A 94 5.68 1.96 2.93
CA LYS A 94 6.45 1.84 4.16
C LYS A 94 7.09 3.18 4.49
N SER A 95 7.17 3.47 5.77
CA SER A 95 7.71 4.72 6.28
C SER A 95 8.17 4.56 7.72
N TYR A 96 8.85 5.60 8.21
CA TYR A 96 9.10 5.82 9.62
C TYR A 96 8.47 7.14 10.03
N VAL A 97 7.54 7.12 10.99
CA VAL A 97 6.89 8.30 11.55
C VAL A 97 7.75 8.82 12.70
N LYS A 98 8.14 10.10 12.63
CA LYS A 98 8.83 10.78 13.71
C LYS A 98 7.85 11.03 14.87
N PRO A 99 8.23 10.75 16.12
CA PRO A 99 7.42 11.15 17.27
C PRO A 99 7.23 12.68 17.28
N ASN A 100 6.00 13.12 17.59
CA ASN A 100 5.64 14.53 17.60
C ASN A 100 4.40 14.78 18.47
N GLY A 101 4.58 15.40 19.63
CA GLY A 101 3.48 15.61 20.60
C GLY A 101 2.82 14.29 20.96
N MET A 102 1.54 14.15 20.64
CA MET A 102 0.76 12.92 20.91
C MET A 102 1.03 11.78 19.92
N VAL A 103 1.83 12.00 18.87
CA VAL A 103 2.22 10.96 17.92
C VAL A 103 3.43 10.21 18.48
N LEU A 104 3.24 8.92 18.81
CA LEU A 104 4.29 8.07 19.39
C LEU A 104 5.44 7.73 18.42
N GLY A 105 5.22 7.86 17.10
CA GLY A 105 6.20 7.52 16.07
C GLY A 105 6.33 6.01 15.81
N GLY A 106 7.28 5.64 14.95
CA GLY A 106 7.59 4.25 14.60
C GLY A 106 7.34 3.88 13.13
N HIS A 107 7.53 2.59 12.80
CA HIS A 107 7.35 2.12 11.43
C HIS A 107 5.88 1.95 11.08
N VAL A 108 5.46 2.60 9.99
CA VAL A 108 4.07 2.57 9.51
C VAL A 108 4.03 2.23 8.04
N THR A 109 3.07 1.39 7.65
CA THR A 109 2.74 1.14 6.24
C THR A 109 1.39 1.76 5.90
N TYR A 110 1.42 2.84 5.13
CA TYR A 110 0.21 3.45 4.57
C TYR A 110 -0.27 2.64 3.37
N LYS A 111 -1.59 2.60 3.17
CA LYS A 111 -2.23 1.97 2.00
C LYS A 111 -3.06 3.01 1.29
N PHE A 112 -2.74 3.28 0.03
CA PHE A 112 -3.47 4.25 -0.78
C PHE A 112 -4.08 3.58 -2.01
N TYR A 113 -5.35 3.84 -2.25
CA TYR A 113 -6.01 3.49 -3.51
C TYR A 113 -6.31 4.77 -4.30
N LYS A 114 -5.88 4.81 -5.56
CA LYS A 114 -6.09 5.96 -6.43
C LYS A 114 -7.26 5.67 -7.37
N SER A 115 -8.27 6.54 -7.35
CA SER A 115 -9.40 6.50 -8.30
C SER A 115 -9.35 7.74 -9.19
N GLY A 116 -8.93 7.55 -10.45
CA GLY A 116 -8.64 8.63 -11.39
C GLY A 116 -7.57 9.61 -10.88
N ASN A 117 -7.55 10.83 -11.42
CA ASN A 117 -6.48 11.80 -11.11
C ASN A 117 -6.75 12.63 -9.85
N LYS A 118 -8.03 12.84 -9.49
CA LYS A 118 -8.43 13.77 -8.42
C LYS A 118 -8.91 13.11 -7.14
N THR A 119 -9.04 11.78 -7.08
CA THR A 119 -9.55 11.07 -5.89
C THR A 119 -8.53 10.04 -5.37
N MET A 120 -8.40 9.94 -4.06
CA MET A 120 -7.57 8.96 -3.36
C MET A 120 -8.32 8.46 -2.13
N TYR A 121 -8.03 7.23 -1.71
CA TYR A 121 -8.56 6.63 -0.49
C TYR A 121 -7.39 6.17 0.37
N ASP A 122 -7.47 6.46 1.66
CA ASP A 122 -6.52 6.01 2.69
C ASP A 122 -7.11 4.78 3.41
N GLN A 123 -6.25 3.82 3.74
CA GLN A 123 -6.59 2.51 4.32
C GLN A 123 -7.87 1.93 3.68
N PRO A 124 -7.89 1.73 2.34
CA PRO A 124 -9.12 1.37 1.64
C PRO A 124 -9.63 0.02 2.15
N THR A 125 -10.80 0.05 2.78
CA THR A 125 -11.62 -1.14 3.10
C THR A 125 -12.84 -1.15 2.19
N LYS A 126 -13.51 -2.30 2.05
CA LYS A 126 -14.79 -2.37 1.30
C LYS A 126 -15.80 -1.34 1.83
N GLN A 127 -15.80 -1.09 3.13
CA GLN A 127 -16.66 -0.11 3.79
C GLN A 127 -16.25 1.34 3.48
N HIS A 128 -14.96 1.69 3.50
CA HIS A 128 -14.50 3.05 3.18
C HIS A 128 -14.84 3.44 1.74
N LEU A 129 -14.70 2.51 0.80
CA LEU A 129 -15.07 2.70 -0.60
C LEU A 129 -16.58 2.93 -0.75
N LYS A 130 -17.41 2.13 -0.06
CA LYS A 130 -18.88 2.26 -0.07
C LYS A 130 -19.38 3.55 0.60
N ARG A 131 -18.78 3.96 1.71
CA ARG A 131 -19.21 5.13 2.50
C ARG A 131 -18.68 6.46 1.95
N GLY A 132 -17.85 6.44 0.90
CA GLY A 132 -17.36 7.65 0.25
C GLY A 132 -16.28 8.40 1.04
N TYR A 133 -15.54 7.71 1.91
CA TYR A 133 -14.38 8.28 2.63
C TYR A 133 -13.23 8.49 1.65
N ALA A 134 -13.32 9.55 0.86
CA ALA A 134 -12.37 9.91 -0.17
C ALA A 134 -11.58 11.14 0.24
N PHE A 135 -10.41 11.27 -0.36
CA PHE A 135 -9.62 12.48 -0.37
C PHE A 135 -9.61 13.05 -1.78
N LYS A 136 -9.81 14.35 -1.89
CA LYS A 136 -9.73 15.09 -3.16
C LYS A 136 -8.41 15.82 -3.26
N LYS A 137 -7.82 15.80 -4.45
CA LYS A 137 -6.59 16.54 -4.73
C LYS A 137 -6.90 18.03 -4.71
N VAL A 138 -6.09 18.81 -4.01
CA VAL A 138 -6.21 20.26 -3.92
C VAL A 138 -4.86 20.91 -4.29
N SER A 139 -4.88 22.12 -4.82
CA SER A 139 -3.65 22.88 -5.10
C SER A 139 -3.04 23.43 -3.81
N LYS A 140 -3.88 23.97 -2.94
CA LYS A 140 -3.54 24.44 -1.59
C LYS A 140 -4.60 23.92 -0.62
N PHE A 141 -4.22 23.66 0.63
CA PHE A 141 -5.23 23.51 1.66
C PHE A 141 -5.90 24.87 1.83
N ARG A 142 -7.22 24.91 1.72
CA ARG A 142 -7.95 26.11 2.12
C ARG A 142 -7.73 26.29 3.61
N ASN A 143 -7.26 27.48 4.01
CA ASN A 143 -7.41 27.92 5.39
C ASN A 143 -8.91 28.09 5.60
N TRP A 144 -9.50 27.20 6.37
CA TRP A 144 -10.88 27.33 6.82
C TRP A 144 -10.79 27.86 8.24
N TYR A 145 -10.72 29.18 8.36
CA TYR A 145 -11.09 29.89 9.59
C TYR A 145 -12.61 29.82 9.72
#